data_AF-S3YDX1-F1
#
_entry.id   AF-S3YDX1-F1
#
_cell.length_a   1.000
_cell.length_b   1.000
_cell.length_c   1.000
_cell.angle_alpha   90.00
_cell.angle_beta   90.00
_cell.angle_gamma   90.00
#
_symmetry.space_group_name_H-M   'P 1'
#
loop_
_entity.id
_entity.type
_entity.pdbx_description
1 polymer ?
#
loop_
_entity_poly.entity_id
_entity_poly.type
_entity_poly.pdbx_seq_one_letter_code
_entity_poly.pdbx_strand_id
1 'polypeptide(L)'
;MINCYMKNNKIMSFLKKVYYTSSSVRYIEFLKKQGVEIGSGCIFRAPKTTIIDMTRPYLISIGNNVDMNVNFKIYTHDWGLVYL
;
A
#
# COMPACT_ATOMS: atom_id res chain seq x y z
N MET A 1 7.65 25.03 -14.62
CA MET A 1 8.83 24.47 -15.33
C MET A 1 9.71 23.85 -14.24
N ILE A 2 9.98 22.55 -14.06
CA ILE A 2 9.97 21.32 -14.86
C ILE A 2 9.65 20.17 -13.88
N ASN A 3 8.39 19.83 -13.62
CA ASN A 3 8.12 18.68 -12.72
C ASN A 3 6.87 17.86 -13.04
N CYS A 4 6.19 18.14 -14.16
CA CYS A 4 4.87 17.56 -14.40
C CYS A 4 4.84 16.24 -15.17
N TYR A 5 5.90 15.76 -15.82
CA TYR A 5 5.82 14.49 -16.56
C TYR A 5 7.16 13.73 -16.59
N MET A 6 7.59 13.22 -15.43
CA MET A 6 8.50 12.06 -15.44
C MET A 6 7.68 10.84 -15.85
N LYS A 7 7.66 10.55 -17.16
CA LYS A 7 7.20 9.27 -17.70
C LYS A 7 8.06 8.18 -17.04
N ASN A 8 7.57 7.58 -15.96
CA ASN A 8 8.29 6.53 -15.25
C ASN A 8 8.54 5.38 -16.23
N ASN A 9 9.79 5.20 -16.62
CA ASN A 9 10.20 4.02 -17.38
C ASN A 9 9.74 2.77 -16.61
N LYS A 10 9.15 1.77 -17.31
CA LYS A 10 8.62 0.54 -16.69
C LYS A 10 9.63 -0.14 -15.74
N ILE A 11 10.91 -0.01 -16.05
CA ILE A 11 12.03 -0.51 -15.24
C ILE A 11 12.14 0.23 -13.91
N MET A 12 12.01 1.57 -13.93
CA MET A 12 12.11 2.41 -12.73
C MET A 12 10.96 2.13 -11.76
N SER A 13 9.72 2.00 -12.26
CA SER A 13 8.58 1.65 -11.41
C SER A 13 8.72 0.23 -10.82
N PHE A 14 9.27 -0.71 -11.58
CA PHE A 14 9.58 -2.05 -11.09
C PHE A 14 10.65 -2.03 -9.98
N LEU A 15 11.76 -1.31 -10.16
CA LEU A 15 12.81 -1.19 -9.15
C LEU A 15 12.28 -0.56 -7.86
N LYS A 16 11.47 0.51 -7.98
CA LYS A 16 10.77 1.12 -6.84
C LYS A 16 9.90 0.08 -6.12
N LYS A 17 9.13 -0.72 -6.86
CA LYS A 17 8.29 -1.81 -6.31
C LYS A 17 9.10 -2.84 -5.54
N VAL A 18 10.20 -3.31 -6.10
CA VAL A 18 11.10 -4.25 -5.42
C VAL A 18 11.69 -3.63 -4.15
N TYR A 19 12.07 -2.36 -4.19
CA TYR A 19 12.63 -1.65 -3.05
C TYR A 19 11.65 -1.52 -1.89
N TYR A 20 10.44 -0.97 -2.11
CA TYR A 20 9.52 -0.77 -0.99
C TYR A 20 8.89 -2.07 -0.48
N THR A 21 8.81 -3.13 -1.30
CA THR A 21 8.35 -4.46 -0.85
C THR A 21 9.45 -5.35 -0.27
N SER A 22 10.69 -4.84 -0.16
CA SER A 22 11.83 -5.64 0.33
C SER A 22 11.76 -5.98 1.81
N SER A 23 11.07 -5.17 2.63
CA SER A 23 10.87 -5.43 4.05
C SER A 23 9.52 -4.89 4.52
N SER A 24 9.01 -5.46 5.63
CA SER A 24 7.77 -4.98 6.26
C SER A 24 7.85 -3.49 6.62
N VAL A 25 8.98 -3.07 7.19
CA VAL A 25 9.19 -1.68 7.63
C VAL A 25 9.10 -0.71 6.45
N ARG A 26 9.82 -1.00 5.36
CA ARG A 26 9.79 -0.16 4.15
C ARG A 26 8.41 -0.13 3.50
N TYR A 27 7.70 -1.24 3.55
CA TYR A 27 6.34 -1.31 3.01
C TYR A 27 5.39 -0.44 3.82
N ILE A 28 5.47 -0.49 5.16
CA ILE A 28 4.68 0.38 6.05
C ILE A 28 5.00 1.86 5.79
N GLU A 29 6.28 2.23 5.71
CA GLU A 29 6.69 3.60 5.39
C GLU A 29 6.14 4.06 4.03
N PHE A 30 6.19 3.19 3.02
CA PHE A 30 5.62 3.45 1.72
C PHE A 30 4.10 3.69 1.79
N LEU A 31 3.35 2.82 2.47
CA LEU A 31 1.89 2.96 2.64
C LEU A 31 1.54 4.26 3.38
N LYS A 32 2.23 4.56 4.48
CA LYS A 32 2.09 5.81 5.21
C LYS A 32 2.34 7.03 4.33
N LYS A 33 3.39 6.98 3.51
CA LYS A 33 3.70 8.05 2.54
C LYS A 33 2.64 8.22 1.45
N GLN A 34 1.91 7.16 1.11
CA GLN A 34 0.79 7.25 0.18
C GLN A 34 -0.51 7.74 0.84
N GLY A 35 -0.59 7.82 2.17
CA GLY A 35 -1.75 8.33 2.90
C GLY A 35 -2.53 7.27 3.68
N VAL A 36 -2.03 6.04 3.81
CA VAL A 36 -2.64 5.00 4.67
C VAL A 36 -2.27 5.27 6.12
N GLU A 37 -3.25 5.23 7.02
CA GLU A 37 -3.01 5.35 8.45
C GLU A 37 -2.62 3.98 9.01
N ILE A 38 -1.42 3.85 9.58
CA ILE A 38 -0.94 2.59 10.17
C ILE A 38 -0.36 2.87 11.55
N GLY A 39 -0.88 2.14 12.55
CA GLY A 39 -0.43 2.16 13.93
C GLY A 39 1.01 1.66 14.14
N SER A 40 1.39 1.52 15.40
CA SER A 40 2.69 0.96 15.82
C SER A 40 2.63 -0.56 15.97
N GLY A 41 3.75 -1.24 15.73
CA GLY A 41 3.86 -2.69 15.94
C GLY A 41 3.22 -3.55 14.84
N CYS A 42 2.90 -2.96 13.68
CA CYS A 42 2.34 -3.71 12.56
C CYS A 42 3.42 -4.48 11.79
N ILE A 43 3.09 -5.68 11.32
CA ILE A 43 4.00 -6.53 10.54
C ILE A 43 3.28 -7.05 9.30
N PHE A 44 3.89 -6.86 8.14
CA PHE A 44 3.51 -7.51 6.89
C PHE A 44 4.48 -8.66 6.63
N ARG A 45 4.03 -9.90 6.81
CA ARG A 45 4.87 -11.09 6.63
C ARG A 45 5.29 -11.32 5.19
N ALA A 46 4.47 -10.92 4.23
CA ALA A 46 4.77 -11.03 2.81
C ALA A 46 4.31 -9.79 2.01
N PRO A 47 5.03 -8.66 2.10
CA PRO A 47 4.69 -7.41 1.39
C PRO A 47 4.57 -7.56 -0.12
N LYS A 48 5.22 -8.58 -0.70
CA LYS A 48 5.20 -8.88 -2.13
C LYS A 48 3.87 -9.50 -2.60
N THR A 49 3.18 -10.22 -1.73
CA THR A 49 1.89 -10.88 -2.04
C THR A 49 0.70 -10.16 -1.44
N THR A 50 0.93 -9.22 -0.52
CA THR A 50 -0.08 -8.31 0.00
C THR A 50 -0.65 -7.45 -1.12
N ILE A 51 -1.98 -7.36 -1.17
CA ILE A 51 -2.72 -6.50 -2.10
C ILE A 51 -3.45 -5.45 -1.27
N ILE A 52 -3.10 -4.19 -1.43
CA ILE A 52 -3.85 -3.09 -0.84
C ILE A 52 -4.28 -2.19 -1.99
N ASP A 53 -5.56 -1.89 -2.02
CA ASP A 53 -6.11 -0.91 -2.95
C ASP A 53 -5.62 0.49 -2.59
N MET A 54 -4.78 1.04 -3.46
CA MET A 54 -4.16 2.35 -3.28
C MET A 54 -4.92 3.46 -4.03
N THR A 55 -6.12 3.21 -4.54
CA THR A 55 -6.94 4.23 -5.22
C THR A 55 -7.37 5.34 -4.26
N ARG A 56 -7.73 4.98 -3.02
CA ARG A 56 -8.12 5.92 -1.95
C ARG A 56 -7.45 5.54 -0.62
N PRO A 57 -6.13 5.76 -0.49
CA PRO A 57 -5.34 5.27 0.64
C PRO A 57 -5.76 5.89 1.98
N TYR A 58 -6.28 7.12 1.97
CA TYR A 58 -6.79 7.84 3.14
C TYR A 58 -8.06 7.23 3.76
N LEU A 59 -8.72 6.28 3.10
CA LEU A 59 -9.84 5.52 3.67
C LEU A 59 -9.38 4.31 4.48
N ILE A 60 -8.08 3.97 4.40
CA ILE A 60 -7.53 2.77 5.01
C ILE A 60 -6.84 3.18 6.31
N SER A 61 -7.34 2.62 7.42
CA SER A 61 -6.70 2.71 8.73
C SER A 61 -6.42 1.30 9.28
N ILE A 62 -5.21 1.11 9.77
CA ILE A 62 -4.71 -0.12 10.39
C ILE A 62 -4.31 0.22 11.82
N GLY A 63 -4.89 -0.50 12.78
CA GLY A 63 -4.62 -0.31 14.21
C GLY A 63 -3.21 -0.71 14.66
N ASN A 64 -2.99 -0.73 15.98
CA ASN A 64 -1.70 -1.12 16.57
C ASN A 64 -1.56 -2.65 16.68
N ASN A 65 -0.33 -3.15 16.64
CA ASN A 65 0.04 -4.56 16.86
C ASN A 65 -0.67 -5.55 15.92
N VAL A 66 -0.87 -5.14 14.67
CA VAL A 66 -1.55 -5.96 13.65
C VAL A 66 -0.54 -6.79 12.87
N ASP A 67 -0.75 -8.10 12.84
CA ASP A 67 0.07 -9.04 12.07
C ASP A 67 -0.68 -9.51 10.82
N MET A 68 -0.16 -9.13 9.65
CA MET A 68 -0.74 -9.42 8.34
C MET A 68 0.02 -10.54 7.65
N ASN A 69 -0.70 -11.64 7.44
CA ASN A 69 -0.15 -12.86 6.88
C ASN A 69 -0.02 -12.80 5.34
N VAL A 70 0.50 -13.89 4.75
CA VAL A 70 0.65 -14.06 3.30
C VAL A 70 -0.71 -13.93 2.60
N ASN A 71 -0.73 -13.29 1.43
CA ASN A 71 -1.94 -13.07 0.61
C ASN A 71 -3.01 -12.21 1.28
N PHE A 72 -2.63 -11.38 2.24
CA PHE A 72 -3.52 -10.38 2.82
C PHE A 72 -4.03 -9.40 1.76
N LYS A 73 -5.35 -9.12 1.74
CA LYS A 73 -5.97 -8.23 0.76
C LYS A 73 -6.90 -7.21 1.44
N ILE A 74 -6.74 -5.94 1.10
CA ILE A 74 -7.68 -4.85 1.42
C ILE A 74 -8.12 -4.22 0.11
N TYR A 75 -9.43 -4.14 -0.10
CA TYR A 75 -10.04 -3.44 -1.22
C TYR A 75 -10.88 -2.29 -0.68
N THR A 76 -10.71 -1.09 -1.23
CA THR A 76 -11.57 0.04 -0.90
C THR A 76 -12.73 0.05 -1.89
N HIS A 77 -13.93 -0.20 -1.39
CA HIS A 77 -15.12 -0.04 -2.21
C HIS A 77 -15.52 1.45 -2.24
N ASP A 78 -15.65 1.98 -3.46
CA ASP A 78 -16.55 3.06 -3.79
C ASP A 78 -17.93 2.66 -3.26
N TRP A 79 -18.71 3.58 -2.67
CA TRP A 79 -20.13 3.35 -2.35
C TRP A 79 -20.93 2.96 -3.62
N GLY A 80 -20.82 1.71 -4.06
CA GLY A 80 -21.72 1.06 -4.99
C GLY A 80 -22.77 0.35 -4.15
N LEU A 81 -23.90 1.02 -3.92
CA LEU A 81 -25.12 0.39 -3.43
C LEU A 81 -25.41 -0.83 -4.31
N VAL A 82 -25.21 -2.03 -3.78
CA VAL A 82 -25.88 -3.21 -4.28
C VAL A 82 -27.30 -3.13 -3.72
N TYR A 83 -28.24 -2.63 -4.51
CA TYR A 83 -29.64 -2.94 -4.28
C TYR A 83 -29.81 -4.44 -4.56
N LEU A 84 -30.11 -5.20 -3.51
CA LEU A 84 -30.76 -6.50 -3.60
C LEU A 84 -32.22 -6.30 -4.00
#